data_AF-A0A2H0IK30-F1
#
_entry.id   AF-A0A2H0IK30-F1
#
_cell.length_a   1.000
_cell.length_b   1.000
_cell.length_c   1.000
_cell.angle_alpha   90.00
_cell.angle_beta   90.00
_cell.angle_gamma   90.00
#
_symmetry.space_group_name_H-M   'P 1'
#
loop_
_entity.id
_entity.type
_entity.pdbx_description
1 polymer ?
#
loop_
_entity_poly.entity_id
_entity_poly.type
_entity_poly.pdbx_seq_one_letter_code
_entity_poly.pdbx_strand_id
1 'polypeptide(L)'
;MELDQHPGKKIRWIIDTYEKGNTAEFARKISLSGPTVKSYLDEKTKPGYDAIQSILRVYPQINLNWFILNQGPIKRELSDDELDILEENHRLREGIKELYKAYVEGGT
;
A
#
# COMPACT_ATOMS: atom_id res chain seq x y z
N MET A 1 -14.88 -14.81 -4.20
CA MET A 1 -14.82 -13.99 -5.43
C MET A 1 -13.47 -14.27 -6.06
N GLU A 2 -13.42 -15.09 -7.11
CA GLU A 2 -12.22 -15.16 -7.93
C GLU A 2 -12.08 -13.80 -8.62
N LEU A 3 -11.13 -12.99 -8.16
CA LEU A 3 -10.74 -11.81 -8.91
C LEU A 3 -10.07 -12.32 -10.18
N ASP A 4 -10.71 -12.07 -11.32
CA ASP A 4 -10.10 -12.20 -12.64
C ASP A 4 -8.70 -11.56 -12.60
N GLN A 5 -7.72 -12.32 -13.08
CA GLN A 5 -6.30 -12.03 -12.92
C GLN A 5 -5.83 -10.82 -13.74
N HIS A 6 -6.71 -10.21 -14.53
CA HIS A 6 -6.38 -9.03 -15.30
C HIS A 6 -5.97 -7.85 -14.39
N PRO A 7 -4.81 -7.19 -14.63
CA PRO A 7 -4.34 -6.08 -13.81
C PRO A 7 -5.35 -4.93 -13.65
N GLY A 8 -6.18 -4.68 -14.68
CA GLY A 8 -7.26 -3.68 -14.62
C GLY A 8 -8.28 -3.96 -13.52
N LYS A 9 -8.66 -5.22 -13.30
CA LYS A 9 -9.59 -5.61 -12.23
C LYS A 9 -8.95 -5.44 -10.85
N LYS A 10 -7.66 -5.77 -10.72
CA LYS A 10 -6.90 -5.55 -9.48
C LYS A 10 -6.78 -4.07 -9.15
N ILE A 11 -6.51 -3.24 -10.16
CA ILE A 11 -6.49 -1.78 -10.01
C ILE A 11 -7.87 -1.27 -9.57
N ARG A 12 -8.97 -1.76 -10.17
CA ARG A 12 -10.32 -1.42 -9.72
C ARG A 12 -10.55 -1.80 -8.26
N TRP A 13 -10.17 -3.01 -7.85
CA TRP A 13 -10.27 -3.44 -6.46
C TRP A 13 -9.49 -2.52 -5.50
N ILE A 14 -8.28 -2.08 -5.87
CA ILE A 14 -7.50 -1.11 -5.08
C ILE A 14 -8.25 0.22 -4.97
N ILE A 15 -8.78 0.75 -6.08
CA ILE A 15 -9.54 2.01 -6.11
C ILE A 15 -10.78 1.91 -5.20
N ASP A 16 -11.53 0.81 -5.29
CA ASP A 16 -12.73 0.61 -4.49
C ASP A 16 -12.40 0.49 -2.99
N THR A 17 -11.32 -0.21 -2.67
CA THR A 17 -10.91 -0.51 -1.29
C THR A 17 -10.27 0.69 -0.58
N TYR A 18 -9.36 1.40 -1.25
CA TYR A 18 -8.54 2.43 -0.62
C TYR A 18 -8.97 3.86 -0.98
N GLU A 19 -9.64 4.04 -2.12
CA GLU A 19 -10.05 5.36 -2.63
C GLU A 19 -11.57 5.51 -2.71
N LYS A 20 -12.34 4.56 -2.16
CA LYS A 20 -13.81 4.57 -2.14
C LYS A 20 -14.42 4.71 -3.55
N GLY A 21 -13.80 4.09 -4.55
CA GLY A 21 -14.23 4.17 -5.95
C GLY A 21 -13.72 5.40 -6.71
N ASN A 22 -13.00 6.33 -6.06
CA ASN A 22 -12.54 7.55 -6.70
C ASN A 22 -11.30 7.31 -7.57
N THR A 23 -11.55 7.11 -8.87
CA THR A 23 -10.48 6.87 -9.86
C THR A 23 -9.56 8.08 -10.06
N ALA A 24 -10.07 9.30 -9.91
CA ALA A 24 -9.25 10.52 -10.07
C ALA A 24 -8.26 10.68 -8.90
N GLU A 25 -8.70 10.37 -7.68
CA GLU A 25 -7.84 10.40 -6.50
C GLU A 25 -6.73 9.34 -6.59
N PHE A 26 -7.08 8.12 -7.01
CA PHE A 26 -6.09 7.09 -7.30
C PHE A 26 -5.05 7.57 -8.30
N ALA A 27 -5.49 8.08 -9.47
CA ALA A 27 -4.61 8.56 -10.52
C ALA A 27 -3.64 9.65 -10.01
N ARG A 28 -4.16 10.59 -9.22
CA ARG A 28 -3.38 11.66 -8.58
C ARG A 28 -2.32 11.11 -7.63
N LYS A 29 -2.67 10.16 -6.77
CA LYS A 29 -1.74 9.58 -5.78
C LYS A 29 -0.59 8.81 -6.43
N ILE A 30 -0.87 8.04 -7.48
CA ILE A 30 0.16 7.27 -8.19
C ILE A 30 0.86 8.08 -9.31
N SER A 31 0.56 9.39 -9.40
CA SER A 31 1.12 10.31 -10.39
C SER A 31 0.92 9.86 -11.85
N LEU A 32 -0.23 9.26 -12.17
CA LEU A 32 -0.62 8.89 -13.53
C LEU A 32 -1.79 9.74 -14.03
N SER A 33 -1.90 9.87 -15.34
CA SER A 33 -3.03 10.59 -15.94
C SER A 33 -4.33 9.78 -15.81
N GLY A 34 -5.46 10.47 -15.65
CA GLY A 34 -6.78 9.84 -15.66
C GLY A 34 -7.05 8.97 -16.89
N PRO A 35 -6.72 9.41 -18.12
CA PRO A 35 -6.81 8.59 -19.33
C PRO A 35 -5.97 7.31 -19.27
N THR A 36 -4.74 7.38 -18.75
CA THR A 36 -3.87 6.20 -18.58
C THR A 36 -4.52 5.17 -17.64
N VAL A 37 -5.00 5.63 -16.47
CA VAL A 37 -5.70 4.76 -15.51
C VAL A 37 -6.96 4.17 -16.13
N LYS A 38 -7.76 4.99 -16.82
CA LYS A 38 -8.96 4.53 -17.53
C LYS A 38 -8.63 3.44 -18.56
N SER A 39 -7.53 3.58 -19.30
CA SER A 39 -7.07 2.57 -20.26
C SER A 39 -6.74 1.22 -19.59
N TYR A 40 -6.18 1.25 -18.38
CA TYR A 40 -5.95 0.03 -17.60
C TYR A 40 -7.27 -0.61 -17.13
N LEU A 41 -8.22 0.21 -16.66
CA LEU A 41 -9.52 -0.24 -16.17
C LEU A 41 -10.41 -0.80 -17.28
N ASP A 42 -10.32 -0.22 -18.48
CA ASP A 42 -10.98 -0.67 -19.70
C ASP A 42 -10.22 -1.84 -20.37
N GLU A 43 -9.12 -2.32 -19.76
CA GLU A 43 -8.31 -3.46 -20.20
C GLU A 43 -7.66 -3.29 -21.59
N LYS A 44 -7.59 -2.04 -22.07
CA LYS A 44 -6.98 -1.69 -23.36
C LYS A 44 -5.46 -1.75 -23.31
N THR A 45 -4.88 -1.44 -22.16
CA THR A 45 -3.44 -1.48 -21.92
C THR A 45 -3.16 -2.14 -20.57
N LYS A 46 -1.96 -2.72 -20.42
CA LYS A 46 -1.46 -3.21 -19.14
C LYS A 46 -0.55 -2.16 -18.50
N PRO A 47 -0.52 -2.05 -17.16
CA PRO A 47 0.45 -1.19 -16.48
C PRO A 47 1.87 -1.69 -16.76
N GLY A 48 2.75 -0.78 -17.19
CA GLY A 48 4.18 -1.05 -17.32
C GLY A 48 4.90 -1.01 -15.97
N TYR A 49 6.22 -1.22 -15.98
CA TYR A 49 7.05 -1.24 -14.77
C TYR A 49 6.87 0.00 -13.89
N ASP A 50 6.96 1.21 -14.48
CA ASP A 50 6.84 2.46 -13.71
C ASP A 50 5.46 2.61 -13.05
N ALA A 51 4.40 2.26 -13.77
CA ALA A 51 3.05 2.28 -13.23
C ALA A 51 2.88 1.30 -12.07
N ILE A 52 3.42 0.08 -12.20
CA ILE A 52 3.41 -0.93 -11.13
C ILE A 52 4.19 -0.42 -9.91
N GLN A 53 5.38 0.14 -10.10
CA GLN A 53 6.17 0.71 -9.01
C GLN A 53 5.43 1.83 -8.29
N SER A 54 4.83 2.77 -9.03
CA SER A 54 4.06 3.87 -8.43
C SER A 54 2.88 3.36 -7.61
N ILE A 55 2.15 2.36 -8.11
CA ILE A 55 1.05 1.72 -7.36
C ILE A 55 1.58 1.11 -6.06
N LEU A 56 2.63 0.29 -6.12
CA LEU A 56 3.14 -0.42 -4.94
C LEU A 56 3.82 0.49 -3.91
N ARG A 57 4.37 1.64 -4.33
CA ARG A 57 4.89 2.66 -3.40
C ARG A 57 3.77 3.34 -2.62
N VAL A 58 2.65 3.63 -3.27
CA VAL A 58 1.49 4.28 -2.62
C VAL A 58 0.69 3.29 -1.78
N TYR A 59 0.63 2.03 -2.21
CA TYR A 59 -0.11 0.96 -1.55
C TYR A 59 0.82 -0.17 -1.09
N PRO A 60 1.77 0.08 -0.16
CA PRO A 60 2.79 -0.90 0.25
C PRO A 60 2.21 -2.13 0.99
N GLN A 61 0.96 -2.04 1.45
CA GLN A 61 0.20 -3.14 2.00
C GLN A 61 -0.23 -4.17 0.95
N ILE A 62 -0.11 -3.87 -0.35
CA ILE A 62 -0.45 -4.80 -1.42
C ILE A 62 0.71 -5.76 -1.66
N ASN A 63 0.39 -7.05 -1.72
CA ASN A 63 1.37 -8.07 -2.04
C ASN A 63 1.75 -8.00 -3.53
N LEU A 64 3.04 -7.81 -3.80
CA LEU A 64 3.64 -7.83 -5.13
C LEU A 64 3.30 -9.11 -5.91
N ASN A 65 3.42 -10.27 -5.26
CA ASN A 65 3.18 -11.57 -5.88
C ASN A 65 1.71 -11.72 -6.26
N TRP A 66 0.81 -11.20 -5.45
CA TRP A 66 -0.61 -11.21 -5.80
C TRP A 66 -0.85 -10.29 -7.00
N PHE A 67 -0.26 -9.09 -7.01
CA PHE A 67 -0.51 -8.12 -8.05
C PHE A 67 0.05 -8.57 -9.42
N ILE A 68 1.31 -9.01 -9.48
CA ILE A 68 2.02 -9.33 -10.72
C ILE A 68 1.93 -10.81 -11.07
N LEU A 69 2.17 -11.70 -10.11
CA LEU A 69 2.34 -13.14 -10.35
C LEU A 69 1.04 -13.93 -10.18
N ASN A 70 -0.05 -13.28 -9.75
CA ASN A 70 -1.33 -13.93 -9.46
C ASN A 70 -1.24 -14.95 -8.32
N GLN A 71 -0.31 -14.75 -7.39
CA GLN A 71 0.03 -15.71 -6.34
C GLN A 71 -0.06 -15.11 -4.95
N GLY A 72 -0.51 -15.91 -3.99
CA GLY A 72 -0.56 -15.51 -2.60
C GLY A 72 -1.71 -14.54 -2.27
N PRO A 73 -1.76 -14.06 -1.01
CA PRO A 73 -2.82 -13.20 -0.52
C PRO A 73 -2.72 -11.78 -1.09
N ILE A 74 -3.86 -11.07 -1.16
CA ILE A 74 -3.93 -9.69 -1.66
C ILE A 74 -3.06 -8.73 -0.83
N LYS A 75 -3.13 -8.89 0.49
CA LYS A 75 -2.35 -8.08 1.43
C LYS A 75 -1.00 -8.74 1.67
N ARG A 76 0.03 -7.91 1.79
CA ARG A 76 1.35 -8.33 2.22
C ARG A 76 1.27 -8.73 3.70
N GLU A 77 1.79 -9.92 4.00
CA GLU A 77 2.06 -10.35 5.36
C GLU A 77 3.46 -9.89 5.72
N LEU A 78 3.62 -9.38 6.95
CA LEU A 78 4.94 -9.05 7.49
C LEU A 78 5.64 -10.35 7.85
N SER A 79 6.95 -10.43 7.61
CA SER A 79 7.74 -11.53 8.16
C SER A 79 7.89 -11.39 9.67
N ASP A 80 8.21 -12.49 10.35
CA ASP A 80 8.51 -12.47 11.79
C ASP A 80 9.61 -11.43 12.12
N ASP A 81 10.68 -11.39 11.31
CA ASP A 81 11.73 -10.35 11.46
C ASP A 81 11.19 -8.92 11.35
N GLU A 82 10.25 -8.66 10.43
CA GLU A 82 9.65 -7.32 10.29
C GLU A 82 8.74 -6.98 11.47
N LEU A 83 8.04 -7.97 12.02
CA LEU A 83 7.22 -7.82 13.22
C LEU A 83 8.11 -7.53 14.44
N ASP A 84 9.18 -8.29 14.64
CA ASP A 84 10.15 -8.09 15.71
C ASP A 84 10.75 -6.67 15.66
N ILE A 85 11.11 -6.20 14.47
CA ILE A 85 11.62 -4.83 14.27
C ILE A 85 10.55 -3.78 14.63
N LEU A 86 9.29 -4.00 14.27
CA LEU A 86 8.21 -3.07 14.61
C LEU A 86 7.93 -3.03 16.11
N GLU A 87 7.94 -4.19 16.77
CA GLU A 87 7.78 -4.31 18.23
C GLU A 87 8.91 -3.59 18.96
N GLU A 88 10.17 -3.79 18.54
CA GLU A 88 11.31 -3.10 19.12
C GLU A 88 11.22 -1.59 18.91
N ASN A 89 10.87 -1.13 17.70
CA ASN A 89 10.67 0.30 17.43
C ASN A 89 9.58 0.92 18.30
N HIS A 90 8.48 0.19 18.53
CA HIS A 90 7.42 0.64 19.42
C HIS A 90 7.92 0.77 20.87
N ARG A 91 8.61 -0.26 21.38
CA ARG A 91 9.22 -0.27 22.72
C ARG A 91 10.15 0.94 22.93
N LEU A 92 11.02 1.20 21.96
CA LEU A 92 11.96 2.33 22.02
C LEU A 92 11.23 3.68 22.07
N ARG A 93 10.16 3.85 21.28
CA ARG A 93 9.37 5.09 21.26
C ARG A 93 8.69 5.36 22.60
N GLU A 94 8.12 4.34 23.23
CA GLU A 94 7.49 4.51 24.54
C GLU A 94 8.53 4.83 25.62
N GLY A 95 9.68 4.15 25.63
CA GLY A 95 10.78 4.49 26.55
C GLY A 95 11.27 5.93 26.39
N ILE A 96 11.40 6.43 25.16
CA ILE A 96 11.77 7.83 24.90
C ILE A 96 10.72 8.81 25.45
N LYS A 97 9.42 8.51 25.30
CA LYS A 97 8.34 9.35 25.85
C LYS A 97 8.40 9.40 27.38
N GLU A 98 8.63 8.26 28.03
CA GLU A 98 8.76 8.18 29.49
C GLU A 98 9.94 9.02 29.99
N LEU A 99 11.10 8.92 29.33
CA LEU A 99 12.27 9.75 29.65
C LEU A 99 11.97 11.24 29.44
N TYR A 100 11.33 11.62 28.34
CA TYR A 100 10.98 13.02 28.09
C TYR A 100 10.07 13.57 29.19
N LYS A 101 9.04 12.81 29.60
CA LYS A 101 8.16 13.18 30.70
C LYS A 101 8.93 13.36 32.02
N ALA A 102 9.84 12.44 32.34
CA ALA A 102 10.61 12.49 33.57
C ALA A 102 11.56 13.70 33.64
N TYR A 103 12.23 14.02 32.52
CA TYR A 103 13.34 14.97 32.51
C TYR A 103 13.02 16.36 31.94
N VAL A 104 11.93 16.52 31.17
CA VAL A 104 11.59 17.80 30.51
C VAL A 104 10.32 18.42 31.08
N GLU A 105 9.29 17.62 31.33
CA GLU A 105 8.02 18.12 31.89
C GLU A 105 8.09 18.32 33.42
N GLY A 106 9.23 17.99 34.03
CA GLY A 106 9.43 18.03 35.48
C GLY A 106 8.71 16.86 36.14
N GLY A 107 9.42 15.75 36.36
CA GLY A 107 8.96 14.72 37.26
C GLY A 107 8.71 15.32 38.65
N THR A 108 7.49 15.15 39.16
CA THR A 108 7.09 15.44 40.55
C THR A 108 7.99 14.75 41.56
#